data_AF-A0A090VT60-F1
#
_entry.id   AF-A0A090VT60-F1
#
_cell.length_a   1.000
_cell.length_b   1.000
_cell.length_c   1.000
_cell.angle_alpha   90.00
_cell.angle_beta   90.00
_cell.angle_gamma   90.00
#
_symmetry.space_group_name_H-M   'P 1'
#
loop_
_entity.id
_entity.type
_entity.pdbx_description
1 polymer ?
#
loop_
_entity_poly.entity_id
_entity_poly.type
_entity_poly.pdbx_seq_one_letter_code
_entity_poly.pdbx_strand_id
1 'polypeptide(L)' 'MGLSLNEPAKGYFFNGTDYIDIPSVEIRNYPSFATYMPIPNNETLRFPLLEQNAGW' A
#
# COMPACT_ATOMS: atom_id res chain seq x y z
N MET A 1 -2.63 27.34 -22.45
CA MET A 1 -2.99 26.07 -23.12
C MET A 1 -3.08 25.01 -22.02
N GLY A 2 -4.27 24.45 -21.78
CA GLY A 2 -4.46 23.43 -20.73
C GLY A 2 -3.96 22.07 -21.20
N LEU A 3 -3.35 21.31 -20.30
CA LEU A 3 -2.90 19.93 -20.57
C LEU A 3 -4.11 19.00 -20.76
N SER A 4 -3.92 17.95 -21.56
CA SER A 4 -4.92 16.91 -21.77
C SER A 4 -5.24 16.18 -20.46
N LEU A 5 -6.51 16.10 -20.09
CA LEU A 5 -6.98 15.44 -18.86
C LEU A 5 -6.90 13.90 -18.93
N ASN A 6 -6.54 13.33 -20.07
CA ASN A 6 -6.48 11.87 -20.30
C ASN A 6 -5.07 11.30 -20.24
N GLU A 7 -4.08 12.07 -19.76
CA GLU A 7 -2.72 11.56 -19.55
C GLU A 7 -2.63 10.88 -18.18
N PRO A 8 -2.02 9.68 -18.08
CA PRO A 8 -1.83 9.02 -16.79
C PRO A 8 -0.99 9.90 -15.87
N ALA A 9 -1.42 10.05 -14.62
CA ALA A 9 -0.65 10.78 -13.62
C ALA A 9 0.72 10.11 -13.43
N LYS A 10 1.79 10.87 -13.64
CA LYS A 10 3.17 10.43 -13.43
C LYS A 10 3.66 10.87 -12.06
N GLY A 11 4.25 9.95 -11.31
CA GLY A 11 4.96 10.28 -10.07
C GLY A 11 6.41 10.63 -10.37
N TYR A 12 7.03 11.47 -9.55
CA TYR A 12 8.48 11.64 -9.52
C TYR A 12 8.98 11.35 -8.11
N PHE A 13 10.01 10.52 -7.97
CA PHE A 13 10.66 10.22 -6.71
C PHE A 13 12.09 10.76 -6.69
N PHE A 14 12.43 11.54 -5.66
CA PHE A 14 13.77 12.03 -5.47
C PHE A 14 14.57 11.06 -4.61
N ASN A 15 15.64 10.49 -5.17
CA ASN A 15 16.46 9.48 -4.49
C ASN A 15 17.62 10.07 -3.65
N GLY A 16 17.71 11.39 -3.54
CA GLY A 16 18.80 12.11 -2.88
C GLY A 16 19.80 12.77 -3.85
N THR A 17 19.80 12.37 -5.12
CA THR A 17 20.67 12.94 -6.17
C THR A 17 19.85 13.40 -7.37
N ASP A 18 18.93 12.55 -7.84
CA ASP A 18 18.15 12.74 -9.06
C ASP A 18 16.66 12.49 -8.84
N TYR A 19 15.84 13.00 -9.76
CA TYR A 19 14.42 12.68 -9.87
C TYR A 19 14.21 11.50 -10.82
N ILE A 20 13.57 10.44 -10.33
CA ILE A 20 13.22 9.24 -11.10
C ILE A 20 11.73 9.31 -11.45
N ASP A 21 11.40 9.18 -12.73
CA ASP A 21 10.01 9.02 -13.19
C ASP A 21 9.46 7.70 -12.67
N ILE A 22 8.30 7.73 -12.01
CA ILE A 22 7.53 6.55 -11.64
C ILE A 22 6.44 6.39 -12.69
N PRO A 23 6.64 5.51 -13.71
CA PRO A 23 5.78 5.43 -14.88
C PRO A 23 4.44 4.74 -14.61
N SER A 24 4.28 4.09 -13.44
CA SER A 24 3.02 3.46 -13.05
C SER A 24 2.53 3.93 -11.69
N VAL A 25 1.25 4.28 -11.64
CA VAL A 25 0.51 4.33 -10.40
C VAL A 25 0.44 2.89 -9.86
N GLU A 26 0.87 2.67 -8.62
CA GLU A 26 0.77 1.36 -7.99
C GLU A 26 -0.67 0.86 -8.00
N ILE A 27 -0.86 -0.44 -8.26
CA ILE A 27 -2.18 -1.05 -8.22
C ILE A 27 -2.67 -0.98 -6.77
N ARG A 28 -3.75 -0.22 -6.56
CA ARG A 28 -4.41 -0.15 -5.27
C ARG A 28 -5.18 -1.45 -5.03
N ASN A 29 -4.59 -2.34 -4.25
CA ASN A 29 -5.24 -3.57 -3.82
C ASN A 29 -6.00 -3.33 -2.50
N TYR A 30 -7.31 -3.56 -2.53
CA TYR A 30 -8.19 -3.44 -1.36
C TYR A 30 -8.85 -4.79 -1.08
N PRO A 31 -8.12 -5.77 -0.53
CA PRO A 31 -8.70 -7.07 -0.24
C PRO A 31 -9.78 -6.93 0.84
N SER A 32 -10.86 -7.70 0.72
CA SER A 32 -12.04 -7.58 1.58
C SER A 32 -11.75 -7.76 3.07
N PHE A 33 -10.73 -8.57 3.40
CA PHE A 33 -10.31 -8.81 4.78
C PHE A 33 -9.47 -7.68 5.40
N ALA A 34 -8.91 -6.78 4.59
CA ALA A 34 -8.03 -5.70 5.06
C ALA A 34 -8.77 -4.46 5.57
N THR A 35 -10.02 -4.61 6.01
CA THR A 35 -10.72 -3.56 6.77
C THR A 35 -10.02 -3.31 8.10
N TYR A 36 -9.50 -4.36 8.72
CA TYR A 36 -8.64 -4.30 9.90
C TYR A 36 -7.23 -4.74 9.54
N MET A 37 -6.23 -4.19 10.23
CA MET A 37 -4.82 -4.59 10.07
C MET A 37 -4.54 -5.95 10.73
N PRO A 38 -3.45 -6.65 10.35
CA PRO A 38 -3.03 -7.86 11.06
C PRO A 38 -2.70 -7.53 12.51
N ILE A 39 -3.11 -8.41 13.43
CA ILE A 39 -2.59 -8.43 14.79
C ILE A 39 -1.10 -8.78 14.71
N PRO A 40 -0.20 -8.09 15.43
CA PRO A 40 1.22 -8.46 15.43
C PRO A 40 1.40 -9.93 15.84
N ASN A 41 2.20 -10.66 15.07
CA ASN A 41 2.37 -12.10 15.24
C ASN A 41 2.89 -12.48 16.65
N ASN A 42 3.68 -11.61 17.29
CA ASN A 42 4.15 -11.87 18.65
C ASN A 42 2.99 -11.91 19.67
N GLU A 43 1.91 -11.18 19.45
CA GLU A 43 0.78 -11.11 20.37
C GLU A 43 -0.08 -12.38 20.26
N THR A 44 -0.29 -12.92 19.06
CA THR A 44 -1.00 -14.19 18.86
C THR A 44 -0.20 -15.39 19.41
N LEU A 45 1.12 -15.30 19.45
CA LEU A 45 1.98 -16.32 20.08
C LEU A 45 2.01 -16.18 21.61
N ARG A 46 1.97 -14.95 22.13
CA ARG A 46 2.02 -14.65 23.56
C ARG A 46 0.71 -14.98 24.27
N PHE A 47 -0.43 -14.75 23.61
CA PHE A 47 -1.75 -14.91 24.19
C PHE A 47 -2.53 -16.01 23.46
N PRO A 48 -2.63 -17.23 24.01
CA PRO A 48 -3.14 -18.40 23.29
C PRO A 48 -4.65 -18.36 22.97
N LEU A 49 -5.39 -17.42 23.58
CA LEU A 49 -6.81 -17.17 23.27
C LEU A 49 -7.00 -16.04 22.26
N LEU A 50 -5.93 -15.38 21.83
CA LEU A 50 -5.97 -14.30 20.84
C LEU A 50 -5.76 -14.89 19.44
N GLU A 51 -6.81 -14.87 18.64
CA GLU A 51 -6.78 -15.33 17.25
C GLU A 51 -6.54 -14.16 16.28
N GLN A 52 -5.89 -14.45 15.15
CA GLN A 52 -5.65 -13.47 14.10
C GLN A 52 -6.95 -13.06 13.39
N ASN A 53 -6.99 -11.84 12.87
CA ASN A 53 -8.05 -11.36 11.99
C ASN A 53 -8.11 -12.22 10.71
N ALA A 54 -9.29 -12.74 10.38
CA ALA A 54 -9.47 -13.66 9.25
C ALA A 54 -8.89 -13.09 7.93
N GLY A 55 -7.96 -13.82 7.30
CA GLY A 55 -7.32 -13.44 6.03
C GLY A 55 -5.92 -12.83 6.15
N TRP A 56 -5.51 -12.45 7.37
CA TRP A 56 -4.12 -12.11 7.71
C TRP A 56 -3.35 -13.32 8.24
#